data_AF-A0A8C2QU06-F1
#
_entry.id   AF-A0A8C2QU06-F1
#
_cell.length_a   1.000
_cell.length_b   1.000
_cell.length_c   1.000
_cell.angle_alpha   90.00
_cell.angle_beta   90.00
_cell.angle_gamma   90.00
#
_symmetry.space_group_name_H-M   'P 1'
#
loop_
_entity.id
_entity.type
_entity.pdbx_description
1 polymer ?
#
loop_
_entity_poly.entity_id
_entity_poly.type
_entity_poly.pdbx_seq_one_letter_code
_entity_poly.pdbx_strand_id
1 'polypeptide(L)' 'MRARKHLEIGSDHPSWRPCSRRQEAGINGKAVRDLVVLLFETALLSSGFLLEDPQTHSRRISHMIKLGYK' A
#
# COMPACT_ATOMS: atom_id res chain seq x y z
N MET A 1 -5.72 -4.82 22.65
CA MET A 1 -6.20 -5.11 21.28
C MET A 1 -6.53 -3.80 20.59
N ARG A 2 -6.00 -3.54 19.39
CA ARG A 2 -6.35 -2.36 18.58
C ARG A 2 -7.47 -2.76 17.61
N ALA A 3 -8.50 -1.93 17.47
CA ALA A 3 -9.60 -2.21 16.55
C ALA A 3 -9.09 -2.28 15.10
N ARG A 4 -9.42 -3.35 14.37
CA ARG A 4 -9.08 -3.49 12.95
C ARG A 4 -9.79 -2.39 12.16
N LYS A 5 -9.05 -1.69 11.30
CA LYS A 5 -9.60 -0.68 10.40
C LYS A 5 -9.92 -1.33 9.06
N HIS A 6 -11.06 -0.99 8.49
CA HIS A 6 -11.47 -1.46 7.18
C HIS A 6 -10.97 -0.47 6.13
N LEU A 7 -10.33 -0.98 5.08
CA LEU A 7 -9.92 -0.19 3.92
C LEU A 7 -10.98 -0.36 2.84
N GLU A 8 -11.69 0.71 2.52
CA GLU A 8 -12.63 0.73 1.40
C GLU A 8 -11.90 1.21 0.14
N ILE A 9 -11.99 0.44 -0.93
CA ILE A 9 -11.36 0.75 -2.22
C ILE A 9 -12.46 0.87 -3.26
N GLY A 10 -12.56 2.05 -3.89
CA GLY A 10 -13.41 2.25 -5.05
C GLY A 10 -12.85 1.52 -6.27
N SER A 11 -13.71 0.84 -7.03
CA SER A 11 -13.35 0.06 -8.23
C SER A 11 -12.57 0.86 -9.28
N ASP A 12 -12.83 2.17 -9.38
CA ASP A 12 -12.21 3.04 -10.38
C ASP A 12 -10.96 3.78 -9.91
N HIS A 13 -10.49 3.56 -8.68
CA HIS A 13 -9.38 4.33 -8.15
C HIS A 13 -8.08 4.03 -8.93
N PRO A 14 -7.46 5.05 -9.56
CA PRO A 14 -6.30 4.84 -10.44
C PRO A 14 -5.09 4.23 -9.72
N SER A 15 -4.95 4.43 -8.41
CA SER A 15 -3.87 3.79 -7.63
C SER A 15 -4.06 2.28 -7.38
N TRP A 16 -5.29 1.76 -7.49
CA TRP A 16 -5.59 0.33 -7.31
C TRP A 16 -5.44 -0.49 -8.59
N ARG A 17 -5.70 0.12 -9.76
CA ARG A 17 -5.60 -0.55 -11.08
C ARG A 17 -4.29 -1.31 -11.30
N PRO A 18 -3.10 -0.78 -10.94
CA PRO A 18 -1.84 -1.51 -11.09
C PRO A 18 -1.74 -2.74 -10.20
N CYS A 19 -2.38 -2.72 -9.03
CA CYS A 19 -2.43 -3.87 -8.12
C CYS A 19 -3.34 -4.96 -8.68
N SER A 20 -4.55 -4.61 -9.14
CA SER A 20 -5.48 -5.56 -9.78
C SER A 20 -4.85 -6.27 -10.97
N ARG A 21 -4.23 -5.50 -11.89
CA ARG A 21 -3.56 -6.06 -13.07
C ARG A 21 -2.43 -7.03 -12.70
N ARG A 22 -1.64 -6.71 -11.66
CA ARG A 22 -0.55 -7.58 -11.20
C ARG A 22 -1.06 -8.85 -10.51
N GLN A 23 -2.18 -8.75 -9.80
CA GLN A 23 -2.85 -9.90 -9.20
C GLN A 23 -3.44 -10.83 -10.27
N GLU A 24 -4.10 -10.29 -11.29
CA GLU A 24 -4.62 -11.04 -12.45
C GLU A 24 -3.49 -11.75 -13.22
N ALA A 25 -2.31 -11.13 -13.31
CA ALA A 25 -1.12 -11.73 -13.90
C ALA A 25 -0.41 -12.77 -12.99
N GLY A 26 -0.95 -13.06 -11.80
CA GLY A 26 -0.36 -14.02 -10.84
C GLY A 26 0.96 -13.55 -10.19
N ILE A 27 1.31 -12.26 -10.32
CA ILE A 27 2.57 -11.72 -9.84
C ILE A 27 2.42 -11.34 -8.35
N ASN A 28 2.69 -12.31 -7.47
CA ASN A 28 2.64 -12.12 -6.02
C ASN A 28 4.03 -11.76 -5.42
N GLY A 29 4.67 -10.75 -6.00
CA GLY A 29 6.00 -10.30 -5.56
C GLY A 29 5.97 -9.39 -4.32
N LYS A 30 7.09 -9.33 -3.59
CA LYS A 30 7.28 -8.41 -2.44
C LYS A 30 6.86 -6.97 -2.75
N ALA A 31 7.12 -6.49 -3.97
CA ALA A 31 6.74 -5.17 -4.43
C ALA A 31 5.22 -4.92 -4.43
N VAL A 32 4.41 -5.93 -4.79
CA VAL A 32 2.93 -5.81 -4.79
C VAL A 32 2.43 -5.71 -3.36
N ARG A 33 2.95 -6.55 -2.46
CA ARG A 33 2.62 -6.50 -1.04
C ARG A 33 3.01 -5.16 -0.41
N ASP A 34 4.22 -4.67 -0.70
CA ASP A 34 4.68 -3.38 -0.20
C ASP A 34 3.78 -2.24 -0.70
N LEU A 35 3.33 -2.27 -1.96
CA LEU A 35 2.40 -1.29 -2.52
C LEU A 35 1.03 -1.32 -1.82
N VAL A 36 0.43 -2.50 -1.61
CA VAL A 36 -0.87 -2.62 -0.91
C VAL A 36 -0.78 -2.08 0.51
N VAL A 37 0.27 -2.44 1.25
CA VAL A 37 0.44 -1.96 2.63
C VAL A 37 0.71 -0.45 2.65
N LEU A 38 1.49 0.07 1.70
CA LEU A 38 1.74 1.51 1.60
C LEU A 38 0.44 2.29 1.32
N LEU A 39 -0.44 1.78 0.45
CA LEU A 39 -1.75 2.37 0.19
C LEU A 39 -2.61 2.40 1.46
N PHE A 40 -2.62 1.30 2.22
CA PHE A 40 -3.34 1.22 3.48
C PHE A 40 -2.83 2.23 4.52
N GLU A 41 -1.51 2.31 4.73
CA GLU A 41 -0.91 3.24 5.69
C GLU A 41 -1.14 4.71 5.29
N THR A 42 -1.11 5.01 3.99
CA THR A 42 -1.43 6.35 3.46
C THR A 42 -2.91 6.69 3.66
N ALA A 43 -3.81 5.72 3.46
CA ALA A 43 -5.24 5.89 3.71
C ALA A 43 -5.54 6.08 5.21
N LEU A 44 -4.80 5.41 6.10
CA LEU A 44 -4.87 5.64 7.54
C LEU A 44 -4.53 7.08 7.90
N LEU A 45 -3.40 7.60 7.40
CA LEU A 45 -2.99 8.99 7.62
C LEU A 45 -4.03 9.98 7.08
N SER A 46 -4.55 9.75 5.88
CA SER A 46 -5.56 10.60 5.24
C SER A 46 -6.89 10.60 6.01
N SER A 47 -7.22 9.48 6.66
CA SER A 47 -8.42 9.33 7.50
C SER A 47 -8.22 9.82 8.94
N GLY A 48 -7.08 10.45 9.26
CA GLY A 48 -6.79 10.99 10.59
C GLY A 48 -6.29 9.96 11.61
N PHE A 49 -5.90 8.76 11.18
CA PHE A 49 -5.30 7.75 12.05
C PHE A 49 -3.77 7.87 12.09
N LEU A 50 -3.21 7.45 13.23
CA LEU A 50 -1.76 7.36 13.42
C LEU A 50 -1.21 6.02 12.92
N LEU A 51 -0.03 6.06 12.33
CA LEU A 51 0.76 4.88 12.00
C LEU A 51 1.24 4.18 13.27
N GLU A 52 1.33 2.86 13.19
CA GLU A 52 1.80 2.01 14.28
C GLU A 52 3.33 1.99 14.36
N ASP A 53 3.99 1.94 13.20
CA ASP A 53 5.45 2.07 13.05
C ASP A 53 5.81 2.94 11.82
N PRO A 54 6.09 4.24 12.03
CA PRO A 54 6.49 5.15 10.96
C PRO A 54 7.79 4.75 10.24
N GLN A 55 8.71 4.05 10.91
CA GLN A 55 9.97 3.65 10.29
C GLN A 55 9.76 2.57 9.25
N THR A 56 8.87 1.61 9.53
CA THR A 56 8.51 0.59 8.54
C THR A 56 7.80 1.21 7.32
N HIS A 57 6.95 2.22 7.52
CA HIS A 57 6.34 2.99 6.42
C HIS A 57 7.40 3.68 5.54
N SER A 58 8.35 4.39 6.16
CA SER A 58 9.47 5.06 5.45
C SER A 58 10.34 4.08 4.65
N ARG A 59 10.64 2.91 5.22
CA ARG A 59 11.39 1.85 4.53
C ARG A 59 10.64 1.34 3.29
N ARG A 60 9.31 1.20 3.35
CA ARG A 60 8.50 0.81 2.18
C ARG A 60 8.52 1.89 1.09
N ILE A 61 8.37 3.17 1.45
CA ILE A 61 8.50 4.28 0.49
C ILE A 61 9.86 4.22 -0.22
N SER A 62 10.93 4.11 0.56
CA SER A 62 12.30 4.04 0.03
C SER A 62 12.50 2.85 -0.91
N HIS A 63 11.90 1.69 -0.59
CA HIS A 63 11.95 0.50 -1.44
C HIS A 63 11.16 0.70 -2.74
N MET A 64 9.96 1.28 -2.67
CA MET A 64 9.14 1.58 -3.86
C MET A 64 9.83 2.56 -4.81
N ILE A 65 10.47 3.61 -4.26
CA ILE A 65 11.26 4.56 -5.05
C ILE A 65 12.40 3.84 -5.77
N LYS A 66 13.17 3.00 -5.08
CA LYS A 66 14.26 2.22 -5.70
C LYS A 66 13.80 1.32 -6.86
N LEU A 67 12.57 0.81 -6.80
CA LEU A 67 12.00 -0.01 -7.88
C LEU A 67 11.55 0.82 -9.09
N GLY A 68 11.09 2.06 -8.87
CA GLY A 68 10.65 2.96 -9.94
C GLY A 68 11.79 3.73 -10.63
N TYR A 69 12.95 3.86 -9.98
CA TYR A 69 14.16 4.49 -10.53
C TYR A 69 14.99 3.54 -11.43
N LYS A 70 14.36 2.55 -12.04
CA LYS A 70 15.02 1.56 -12.90
C LYS A 70 14.59 1.70 -14.36
#